data_AF-A0A1G2ZW58-F1
#
_entry.id   AF-A0A1G2ZW58-F1
#
_cell.length_a   1.000
_cell.length_b   1.000
_cell.length_c   1.000
_cell.angle_alpha   90.00
_cell.angle_beta   90.00
_cell.angle_gamma   90.00
#
_symmetry.space_group_name_H-M   'P 1'
#
loop_
_entity.id
_entity.type
_entity.pdbx_description
1 polymer ?
#
loop_
_entity_poly.entity_id
_entity_poly.type
_entity_poly.pdbx_seq_one_letter_code
_entity_poly.pdbx_strand_id
1 'polypeptide(L)'
;MIFGWLQVGKTIDVSRDEIPNWLQYHPHVVNFNGGVQGYTNNNMIYVAADQLILGNENFGVRGAGTFPCFKSSSQLTDPGRSMRCWRLPNWFYPSFDSSGQPQRTPLTYHKKQESWETHNDHVILKTTSPGQEFVFDTEEYPEAIEWLKSLFEDCC
;
A
#
# COMPACT_ATOMS: atom_id res chain seq x y z
N MET A 1 5.25 3.76 9.93
CA MET A 1 4.17 4.77 9.96
C MET A 1 3.61 4.89 8.56
N ILE A 2 2.29 5.03 8.42
CA ILE A 2 1.65 5.42 7.16
C ILE A 2 1.74 6.94 7.05
N PHE A 3 2.48 7.43 6.06
CA PHE A 3 2.76 8.86 5.92
C PHE A 3 1.74 9.60 5.04
N GLY A 4 1.10 8.89 4.13
CA GLY A 4 0.17 9.50 3.18
C GLY A 4 -0.62 8.45 2.42
N TRP A 5 -1.37 8.91 1.43
CA TRP A 5 -2.24 8.08 0.62
C TRP A 5 -2.10 8.44 -0.87
N LEU A 6 -2.41 7.46 -1.70
CA LEU A 6 -2.59 7.59 -3.14
C LEU A 6 -3.67 6.58 -3.56
N GLN A 7 -4.84 7.08 -3.93
CA GLN A 7 -5.83 6.36 -4.72
C GLN A 7 -5.52 6.62 -6.19
N VAL A 8 -5.22 5.56 -6.93
CA VAL A 8 -4.91 5.65 -8.35
C VAL A 8 -6.21 5.93 -9.12
N GLY A 9 -6.24 7.06 -9.83
CA GLY A 9 -7.33 7.40 -10.76
C GLY A 9 -7.00 7.04 -12.21
N LYS A 10 -5.72 7.07 -12.58
CA LYS A 10 -5.24 6.71 -13.91
C LYS A 10 -3.84 6.11 -13.86
N THR A 11 -3.60 5.11 -14.70
CA THR A 11 -2.28 4.58 -15.01
C THR A 11 -1.83 5.07 -16.39
N ILE A 12 -0.54 5.36 -16.54
CA ILE A 12 0.10 5.68 -17.83
C ILE A 12 1.29 4.73 -18.00
N ASP A 13 1.22 3.85 -19.00
CA ASP A 13 2.34 3.02 -19.43
C ASP A 13 3.26 3.87 -20.31
N VAL A 14 4.47 4.16 -19.82
CA VAL A 14 5.39 5.06 -20.52
C VAL A 14 5.81 4.53 -21.90
N SER A 15 5.72 3.22 -22.11
CA SER A 15 6.09 2.58 -23.38
C SER A 15 4.96 2.51 -24.40
N ARG A 16 3.70 2.76 -23.99
CA ARG A 16 2.51 2.51 -24.83
C ARG A 16 1.57 3.70 -24.95
N ASP A 17 1.43 4.48 -23.88
CA ASP A 17 0.45 5.55 -23.80
C ASP A 17 1.02 6.89 -24.25
N GLU A 18 0.14 7.77 -24.72
CA GLU A 18 0.50 9.16 -24.98
C GLU A 18 0.82 9.89 -23.66
N ILE A 19 2.01 10.48 -23.58
CA ILE A 19 2.48 11.19 -22.39
C ILE A 19 1.98 12.65 -22.41
N PRO A 20 1.18 13.08 -21.42
CA PRO A 20 0.77 14.48 -21.29
C PRO A 20 1.95 15.44 -21.21
N ASN A 21 1.82 16.63 -21.80
CA ASN A 21 2.90 17.64 -21.83
C ASN A 21 3.46 17.97 -20.44
N TRP A 22 2.62 18.02 -19.42
CA TRP A 22 3.05 18.31 -18.05
C TRP A 22 3.87 17.18 -17.40
N LEU A 23 3.83 15.95 -17.94
CA LEU A 23 4.62 14.80 -17.45
C LEU A 23 5.95 14.61 -18.18
N GLN A 24 6.26 15.42 -19.20
CA GLN A 24 7.45 15.22 -20.04
C GLN A 24 8.78 15.31 -19.27
N TYR A 25 8.80 16.05 -18.15
CA TYR A 25 9.98 16.16 -17.28
C TYR A 25 10.14 14.98 -16.31
N HIS A 26 9.14 14.10 -16.19
CA HIS A 26 9.10 13.07 -15.17
C HIS A 26 10.26 12.06 -15.36
N PRO A 27 10.97 11.63 -14.30
CA PRO A 27 12.12 10.73 -14.42
C PRO A 27 11.84 9.44 -15.21
N HIS A 28 10.66 8.82 -15.03
CA HIS A 28 10.28 7.64 -15.82
C HIS A 28 10.18 7.93 -17.32
N VAL A 29 9.72 9.11 -17.73
CA VAL A 29 9.63 9.52 -19.14
C VAL A 29 11.02 9.86 -19.69
N VAL A 30 11.78 10.67 -18.97
CA VAL A 30 13.12 11.10 -19.37
C VAL A 30 14.06 9.90 -19.50
N ASN A 31 14.04 8.97 -18.55
CA ASN A 31 14.92 7.81 -18.55
C ASN A 31 14.52 6.78 -19.63
N PHE A 32 13.22 6.60 -19.88
CA PHE A 32 12.74 5.77 -20.98
C PHE A 32 13.21 6.33 -22.33
N ASN A 33 12.96 7.62 -22.59
CA ASN A 33 13.36 8.29 -23.83
C ASN A 33 14.90 8.34 -24.00
N GLY A 34 15.64 8.45 -22.91
CA GLY A 34 17.11 8.42 -22.89
C GLY A 34 17.72 7.03 -23.04
N GLY A 35 16.91 5.97 -23.16
CA GLY A 35 17.40 4.59 -23.31
C GLY A 35 18.15 4.05 -22.09
N VAL A 36 17.86 4.57 -20.89
CA VAL A 36 18.54 4.15 -19.65
C VAL A 36 18.20 2.69 -19.36
N GLN A 37 19.25 1.86 -19.25
CA GLN A 37 19.10 0.44 -18.95
C GLN A 37 18.38 0.23 -17.62
N GLY A 38 17.32 -0.59 -17.62
CA GLY A 38 16.44 -0.81 -16.46
C GLY A 38 15.15 0.02 -16.46
N TYR A 39 15.02 0.99 -17.36
CA TYR A 39 13.80 1.80 -17.54
C TYR A 39 13.02 1.43 -18.81
N THR A 40 13.25 0.23 -19.36
CA THR A 40 12.88 -0.10 -20.74
C THR A 40 11.47 -0.67 -20.88
N ASN A 41 10.96 -1.44 -19.91
CA ASN A 41 9.62 -2.04 -19.95
C ASN A 41 9.07 -2.15 -18.51
N ASN A 42 7.79 -1.85 -18.30
CA ASN A 42 7.05 -1.83 -17.01
C ASN A 42 7.17 -0.55 -16.17
N ASN A 43 7.60 0.58 -16.76
CA ASN A 43 7.49 1.87 -16.08
C ASN A 43 6.06 2.38 -16.17
N MET A 44 5.39 2.42 -15.03
CA MET A 44 4.04 2.96 -14.87
C MET A 44 4.11 4.29 -14.12
N ILE A 45 3.34 5.27 -14.58
CA ILE A 45 3.05 6.47 -13.81
C ILE A 45 1.63 6.34 -13.26
N TYR A 46 1.51 6.44 -11.94
CA TYR A 46 0.24 6.47 -11.25
C TYR A 46 -0.19 7.92 -11.03
N VAL A 47 -1.30 8.30 -11.63
CA VAL A 47 -1.94 9.61 -11.42
C VAL A 47 -3.04 9.44 -10.37
N ALA A 48 -3.01 10.30 -9.35
CA ALA A 48 -4.00 10.30 -8.29
C ALA A 48 -5.41 10.54 -8.84
N ALA A 49 -6.41 9.92 -8.21
CA ALA A 49 -7.80 10.27 -8.40
C ALA A 49 -8.06 11.71 -7.93
N ASP A 50 -9.06 12.37 -8.51
CA ASP A 50 -9.41 13.76 -8.14
C ASP A 50 -9.86 13.85 -6.68
N GLN A 51 -10.61 12.85 -6.22
CA GLN A 51 -11.14 12.74 -4.85
C GLN A 51 -10.90 11.34 -4.30
N LEU A 52 -10.69 11.24 -2.98
CA LEU A 52 -10.60 9.97 -2.28
C LEU A 52 -11.99 9.39 -2.03
N ILE A 53 -12.21 8.18 -2.55
CA ILE A 53 -13.41 7.38 -2.34
C ILE A 53 -13.03 6.06 -1.69
N LEU A 54 -13.55 5.76 -0.51
CA LEU A 54 -13.31 4.48 0.19
C LEU A 54 -14.62 3.71 0.31
N GLY A 55 -14.68 2.54 -0.33
CA GLY A 55 -15.95 1.84 -0.51
C GLY A 55 -16.92 2.70 -1.32
N ASN A 56 -18.05 3.07 -0.73
CA ASN A 56 -19.09 3.91 -1.35
C ASN A 56 -19.10 5.35 -0.83
N GLU A 57 -18.06 5.79 -0.12
CA GLU A 57 -18.04 7.04 0.62
C GLU A 57 -16.96 7.99 0.11
N ASN A 58 -17.33 9.25 -0.11
CA ASN A 58 -16.42 10.31 -0.55
C ASN A 58 -15.92 11.09 0.66
N PHE A 59 -14.59 11.13 0.84
CA PHE A 59 -13.96 11.72 2.02
C PHE A 59 -13.73 13.24 1.90
N GLY A 60 -14.12 13.86 0.78
CA GLY A 60 -13.99 15.31 0.56
C GLY A 60 -12.54 15.80 0.41
N VAL A 61 -11.56 14.88 0.37
CA VAL A 61 -10.13 15.16 0.16
C VAL A 61 -9.66 14.66 -1.20
N ARG A 62 -8.48 15.13 -1.66
CA ARG A 62 -7.88 14.67 -2.91
C ARG A 62 -7.51 13.19 -2.84
N GLY A 63 -7.45 12.51 -3.98
CA GLY A 63 -7.04 11.10 -4.05
C GLY A 63 -5.58 10.86 -3.63
N ALA A 64 -4.76 11.90 -3.46
CA ALA A 64 -3.44 11.79 -2.88
C ALA A 64 -3.14 12.91 -1.87
N GLY A 65 -2.31 12.59 -0.88
CA GLY A 65 -1.88 13.54 0.14
C GLY A 65 -1.04 12.88 1.23
N THR A 66 -0.73 13.67 2.25
CA THR A 66 0.07 13.26 3.41
C THR A 66 -0.72 13.50 4.68
N PHE A 67 -0.58 12.63 5.68
CA PHE A 67 -1.10 12.90 7.01
C PHE A 67 -0.25 13.99 7.68
N PRO A 68 -0.85 15.09 8.16
CA PRO A 68 -0.09 16.24 8.65
C PRO A 68 0.54 15.99 10.04
N CYS A 69 0.03 15.01 10.78
CA CYS A 69 0.45 14.69 12.13
C CYS A 69 0.67 13.18 12.29
N PHE A 70 1.57 12.83 13.20
CA PHE A 70 1.75 11.46 13.64
C PHE A 70 0.53 11.00 14.44
N LYS A 71 -0.01 9.82 14.10
CA LYS A 71 -1.09 9.17 14.85
C LYS A 71 -0.70 7.74 15.22
N SER A 72 -1.09 7.29 16.40
CA SER A 72 -0.91 5.89 16.80
C SER A 72 -1.61 4.92 15.85
N SER A 73 -2.76 5.30 15.27
CA SER A 73 -3.47 4.51 14.24
C SER A 73 -2.68 4.36 12.94
N SER A 74 -1.81 5.31 12.61
CA SER A 74 -0.91 5.25 11.44
C SER A 74 0.40 4.51 11.73
N GLN A 75 0.68 4.16 13.00
CA GLN A 75 1.92 3.49 13.38
C GLN A 75 1.83 1.99 13.10
N LEU A 76 2.46 1.56 12.01
CA LEU A 76 2.63 0.12 11.75
C LEU A 76 3.68 -0.52 12.66
N THR A 77 4.77 0.17 13.02
CA THR A 77 5.85 -0.44 13.81
C THR A 77 5.38 -0.82 15.21
N ASP A 78 5.55 -2.09 15.57
CA ASP A 78 5.20 -2.60 16.90
C ASP A 78 6.04 -1.89 18.00
N PRO A 79 5.40 -1.26 19.01
CA PRO A 79 6.11 -0.54 20.06
C PRO A 79 7.19 -1.39 20.75
N GLY A 80 8.42 -0.87 20.81
CA GLY A 80 9.56 -1.56 21.43
C GLY A 80 10.23 -2.62 20.55
N ARG A 81 9.75 -2.84 19.32
CA ARG A 81 10.40 -3.74 18.34
C ARG A 81 11.09 -2.97 17.22
N SER A 82 11.85 -3.71 16.41
CA SER A 82 12.47 -3.16 15.21
C SER A 82 11.43 -2.68 14.19
N MET A 83 11.83 -1.77 13.29
CA MET A 83 10.97 -1.26 12.21
C MET A 83 10.41 -2.34 11.26
N ARG A 84 10.99 -3.54 11.29
CA ARG A 84 10.55 -4.70 10.51
C ARG A 84 9.38 -5.46 11.13
N CYS A 85 9.00 -5.12 12.36
CA CYS A 85 7.87 -5.76 13.03
C CYS A 85 6.68 -4.82 12.91
N TRP A 86 5.70 -5.18 12.10
CA TRP A 86 4.47 -4.40 11.93
C TRP A 86 3.34 -4.99 12.74
N ARG A 87 2.76 -4.20 13.65
CA ARG A 87 1.49 -4.50 14.32
C ARG A 87 0.34 -4.12 13.38
N LEU A 88 -0.44 -5.11 12.99
CA LEU A 88 -1.58 -4.98 12.08
C LEU A 88 -2.85 -5.51 12.75
N PRO A 89 -4.04 -5.04 12.35
CA PRO A 89 -5.30 -5.65 12.76
C PRO A 89 -5.34 -7.16 12.50
N ASN A 90 -6.02 -7.92 13.36
CA ASN A 90 -6.12 -9.39 13.24
C ASN A 90 -6.58 -9.88 11.86
N TRP A 91 -7.48 -9.14 11.21
CA TRP A 91 -8.04 -9.53 9.92
C TRP A 91 -7.00 -9.59 8.79
N PHE A 92 -5.82 -8.95 8.93
CA PHE A 92 -4.70 -9.08 7.97
C PHE A 92 -4.14 -10.50 7.88
N TYR A 93 -4.32 -11.33 8.91
CA TYR A 93 -3.78 -12.68 8.92
C TYR A 93 -4.49 -13.54 7.84
N PRO A 94 -3.77 -14.10 6.86
CA PRO A 94 -4.40 -14.87 5.78
C PRO A 94 -5.02 -16.20 6.24
N SER A 95 -4.71 -16.63 7.47
CA SER A 95 -4.94 -17.99 7.99
C SER A 95 -4.26 -19.07 7.14
N PHE A 96 -3.84 -20.15 7.78
CA PHE A 96 -3.10 -21.23 7.13
C PHE A 96 -3.75 -22.56 7.46
N ASP A 97 -3.85 -23.45 6.46
CA ASP A 97 -4.30 -24.82 6.68
C ASP A 97 -3.19 -25.70 7.31
N SER A 98 -3.51 -26.97 7.57
CA SER A 98 -2.55 -27.92 8.16
C SER A 98 -1.33 -28.22 7.27
N SER A 99 -1.39 -27.88 5.98
CA SER A 99 -0.28 -28.02 5.03
C SER A 99 0.56 -26.74 4.92
N GLY A 100 0.19 -25.68 5.65
CA GLY A 100 0.86 -24.38 5.63
C GLY A 100 0.50 -23.55 4.40
N GLN A 101 -0.58 -23.87 3.68
CA GLN A 101 -1.08 -23.04 2.59
C GLN A 101 -1.99 -21.94 3.13
N PRO A 102 -1.85 -20.69 2.64
CA PRO A 102 -2.71 -19.61 3.07
C PRO A 102 -4.12 -19.77 2.50
N GLN A 103 -5.16 -19.48 3.29
CA GLN A 103 -6.56 -19.56 2.84
C GLN A 103 -7.02 -18.29 2.11
N ARG A 104 -6.34 -17.17 2.36
CA ARG A 104 -6.49 -15.90 1.66
C ARG A 104 -5.15 -15.42 1.13
N THR A 105 -5.15 -14.62 0.07
CA THR A 105 -3.94 -14.07 -0.54
C THR A 105 -3.14 -13.24 0.47
N PRO A 106 -1.95 -13.69 0.92
CA PRO A 106 -1.15 -12.93 1.88
C PRO A 106 -0.60 -11.65 1.25
N LEU A 107 -0.24 -10.68 2.11
CA LEU A 107 0.54 -9.51 1.69
C LEU A 107 1.75 -9.96 0.86
N THR A 108 2.00 -9.29 -0.27
CA THR A 108 3.07 -9.66 -1.21
C THR A 108 4.41 -9.85 -0.48
N TYR A 109 5.16 -10.87 -0.88
CA TYR A 109 6.39 -11.36 -0.24
C TYR A 109 6.25 -12.04 1.14
N HIS A 110 5.05 -12.12 1.73
CA HIS A 110 4.81 -12.67 3.08
C HIS A 110 3.94 -13.93 3.06
N LYS A 111 4.22 -14.84 2.12
CA LYS A 111 3.44 -16.07 1.92
C LYS A 111 3.63 -17.13 3.00
N LYS A 112 4.64 -16.99 3.85
CA LYS A 112 5.03 -18.03 4.81
C LYS A 112 4.47 -17.75 6.19
N GLN A 113 3.91 -18.77 6.84
CA GLN A 113 3.33 -18.68 8.17
C GLN A 113 4.31 -18.11 9.21
N GLU A 114 5.61 -18.42 9.13
CA GLU A 114 6.61 -17.89 10.08
C GLU A 114 6.80 -16.36 10.03
N SER A 115 6.27 -15.70 8.99
CA SER A 115 6.28 -14.24 8.88
C SER A 115 5.22 -13.59 9.80
N TRP A 116 4.29 -14.37 10.34
CA TRP A 116 3.12 -13.89 11.06
C TRP A 116 3.12 -14.42 12.50
N GLU A 117 3.06 -13.53 13.49
CA GLU A 117 2.82 -13.88 14.89
C GLU A 117 1.40 -13.43 15.27
N THR A 118 0.54 -14.35 15.67
CA THR A 118 -0.84 -14.04 16.06
C THR A 118 -0.94 -13.72 17.55
N HIS A 119 -1.68 -12.68 17.88
CA HIS A 119 -2.09 -12.32 19.24
C HIS A 119 -3.62 -12.24 19.31
N ASN A 120 -4.17 -11.96 20.50
CA ASN A 120 -5.63 -11.94 20.70
C ASN A 120 -6.33 -10.83 19.90
N ASP A 121 -5.71 -9.66 19.76
CA ASP A 121 -6.29 -8.44 19.20
C ASP A 121 -5.55 -7.90 17.97
N HIS A 122 -4.36 -8.42 17.67
CA HIS A 122 -3.54 -8.01 16.54
C HIS A 122 -2.68 -9.15 15.98
N VAL A 123 -2.13 -8.93 14.79
CA VAL A 123 -1.08 -9.77 14.21
C VAL A 123 0.21 -8.95 14.08
N ILE A 124 1.35 -9.58 14.36
CA ILE A 124 2.66 -9.01 14.08
C ILE A 124 3.20 -9.63 12.79
N LEU A 125 3.37 -8.81 11.76
CA LEU A 125 4.03 -9.18 10.52
C LEU A 125 5.52 -8.84 10.62
N LYS A 126 6.38 -9.84 10.40
CA LYS A 126 7.82 -9.65 10.18
C LYS A 126 8.06 -9.34 8.72
N THR A 127 8.33 -8.08 8.41
CA THR A 127 8.57 -7.64 7.04
C THR A 127 9.95 -8.12 6.54
N THR A 128 10.00 -8.58 5.30
CA THR A 128 11.27 -8.90 4.63
C THR A 128 12.03 -7.61 4.25
N SER A 129 13.36 -7.74 3.99
CA SER A 129 14.34 -6.72 3.52
C SER A 129 13.72 -5.58 2.68
N PRO A 130 14.24 -4.32 2.68
CA PRO A 130 13.48 -3.09 2.43
C PRO A 130 12.68 -3.14 1.12
N GLY A 131 11.50 -3.74 1.19
CA GLY A 131 10.54 -3.80 0.10
C GLY A 131 9.92 -2.43 0.03
N GLN A 132 10.12 -1.77 -1.10
CA GLN A 132 9.58 -0.43 -1.32
C GLN A 132 8.05 -0.47 -1.39
N GLU A 133 7.47 -1.60 -1.81
CA GLU A 133 6.04 -1.74 -2.06
C GLU A 133 5.55 -3.15 -1.69
N PHE A 134 4.35 -3.22 -1.12
CA PHE A 134 3.64 -4.47 -0.85
C PHE A 134 2.20 -4.35 -1.37
N VAL A 135 1.72 -5.38 -2.05
CA VAL A 135 0.34 -5.42 -2.55
C VAL A 135 -0.50 -6.33 -1.66
N PHE A 136 -1.71 -5.87 -1.38
CA PHE A 136 -2.73 -6.55 -0.60
C PHE A 136 -4.04 -6.50 -1.37
N ASP A 137 -4.75 -7.63 -1.44
CA ASP A 137 -6.02 -7.71 -2.15
C ASP A 137 -7.16 -7.28 -1.23
N THR A 138 -7.85 -6.19 -1.55
CA THR A 138 -8.95 -5.70 -0.70
C THR A 138 -10.27 -6.41 -0.96
N GLU A 139 -10.41 -7.21 -2.02
CA GLU A 139 -11.62 -7.99 -2.28
C GLU A 139 -11.71 -9.20 -1.34
N GLU A 140 -10.57 -9.83 -1.03
CA GLU A 140 -10.48 -10.92 -0.05
C GLU A 140 -10.53 -10.44 1.42
N TYR A 141 -10.35 -9.13 1.64
CA TYR A 141 -10.24 -8.49 2.95
C TYR A 141 -11.06 -7.19 2.99
N PRO A 142 -12.41 -7.28 2.96
CA PRO A 142 -13.27 -6.10 2.96
C PRO A 142 -13.10 -5.21 4.20
N GLU A 143 -12.60 -5.75 5.32
CA GLU A 143 -12.27 -5.02 6.54
C GLU A 143 -11.22 -3.92 6.31
N ALA A 144 -10.42 -4.05 5.23
CA ALA A 144 -9.44 -3.05 4.84
C ALA A 144 -10.08 -1.68 4.60
N ILE A 145 -11.30 -1.63 4.05
CA ILE A 145 -11.97 -0.36 3.78
C ILE A 145 -12.23 0.40 5.07
N GLU A 146 -12.87 -0.22 6.06
CA GLU A 146 -13.17 0.44 7.33
C GLU A 146 -11.90 0.81 8.10
N TRP A 147 -10.85 -0.01 8.03
CA TRP A 147 -9.55 0.35 8.60
C TRP A 147 -8.93 1.56 7.90
N LEU A 148 -8.96 1.64 6.56
CA LEU A 148 -8.48 2.80 5.82
C LEU A 148 -9.25 4.07 6.19
N LYS A 149 -10.57 3.99 6.37
CA LYS A 149 -11.39 5.11 6.84
C LYS A 149 -10.93 5.63 8.20
N SER A 150 -10.62 4.73 9.14
CA SER A 150 -10.15 5.10 10.49
C SER A 150 -8.83 5.90 10.50
N LEU A 151 -8.03 5.84 9.42
CA LEU A 151 -6.81 6.66 9.31
C LEU A 151 -7.11 8.15 9.14
N PHE A 152 -8.28 8.48 8.59
CA PHE A 152 -8.74 9.84 8.35
C PHE A 152 -9.56 10.43 9.52
N GLU A 153 -10.02 9.58 10.44
CA GLU A 153 -10.58 10.01 11.71
C GLU A 153 -9.49 10.74 12.53
N ASP A 154 -9.87 11.70 13.36
CA ASP A 154 -8.96 12.54 14.19
C ASP A 154 -8.11 13.60 13.46
N CYS A 155 -8.47 14.01 12.24
CA CYS A 155 -7.97 15.26 11.66
C CYS A 155 -8.81 16.45 12.17
N CYS A 156 -8.64 16.81 13.44
CA CYS A 156 -9.11 18.10 13.98
C CYS A 156 -7.95 19.09 14.05
#